data_AF-A0A7S2E1Y7-F1
#
_entry.id   AF-A0A7S2E1Y7-F1
#
_cell.length_a   1.000
_cell.length_b   1.000
_cell.length_c   1.000
_cell.angle_alpha   90.00
_cell.angle_beta   90.00
_cell.angle_gamma   90.00
#
_symmetry.space_group_name_H-M   'P 1'
#
loop_
_entity.id
_entity.type
_entity.pdbx_description
1 polymer ?
#
loop_
_entity_poly.entity_id
_entity_poly.type
_entity_poly.pdbx_seq_one_letter_code
_entity_poly.pdbx_strand_id
1 'polypeptide(L)'
;VICAVFLASTPHQHLNYRTNDIKKIVTFSATTKKRNTSLYNKSYTMFRTSFFVAAVAALALASTGSAFAPSLSVGRTTFHASAAAGQEAASSTPRGKTQLSMTANLDLKGKVAFIAGVADSTGYGWAIARALADAGATIIVGTWPPVLKIFQMSMKKGAFDDDAVLSDGSKMEIAKVYPLDAVFDTPDDIPDEIKENKRYAGLEGFTISEVADQIEKDYGKIDILVHALANGPEVTKPLLETSRKGYLAASSASAYSAVSLLQKFGPIMNEGGNMLSLTYIASEKVIPGYGGGMSSAKAQLESDTRTLAYEAGRKWGVRVNTISAGPLKSRAASAIGKEPGQKTFIEYAIDYSKANAPLAQDLYNDDVGNAGLFLCSPLARVITGTTMYVDNGLNCMGMSLDSNALEGRNM
;
A
#
# COMPACT_ATOMS: atom_id res chain seq x y z
N VAL A 1 -16.63 13.29 -15.64
CA VAL A 1 -17.44 13.52 -14.43
C VAL A 1 -16.48 13.67 -13.25
N ILE A 2 -16.03 14.90 -12.99
CA ILE A 2 -15.26 15.23 -11.78
C ILE A 2 -16.26 15.96 -10.88
N CYS A 3 -16.84 15.24 -9.93
CA CYS A 3 -17.67 15.86 -8.91
C CYS A 3 -16.73 16.30 -7.78
N ALA A 4 -16.24 17.52 -7.87
CA ALA A 4 -15.43 18.13 -6.80
C ALA A 4 -16.39 18.62 -5.70
N VAL A 5 -16.39 17.93 -4.55
CA VAL A 5 -16.97 18.46 -3.32
C VAL A 5 -15.80 18.98 -2.48
N PHE A 6 -15.54 20.29 -2.60
CA PHE A 6 -14.75 21.03 -1.63
C PHE A 6 -15.66 21.36 -0.43
N LEU A 7 -15.49 20.64 0.68
CA LEU A 7 -15.88 21.15 1.99
C LEU A 7 -14.63 21.78 2.62
N ALA A 8 -14.42 23.06 2.32
CA ALA A 8 -13.43 23.88 3.00
C ALA A 8 -13.97 24.23 4.40
N SER A 9 -13.32 23.70 5.43
CA SER A 9 -13.56 24.06 6.83
C SER A 9 -12.94 25.43 7.11
N THR A 10 -13.76 26.48 7.18
CA THR A 10 -13.35 27.77 7.77
C THR A 10 -13.34 27.68 9.30
N PRO A 11 -12.37 28.30 10.01
CA PRO A 11 -12.32 28.30 11.46
C PRO A 11 -13.44 29.17 12.06
N HIS A 12 -14.22 28.60 12.98
CA HIS A 12 -15.27 29.30 13.71
C HIS A 12 -14.70 30.45 14.55
N GLN A 13 -15.02 31.69 14.15
CA GLN A 13 -14.95 32.86 15.03
C GLN A 13 -16.17 32.87 15.97
N HIS A 14 -15.91 33.21 17.22
CA HIS A 14 -16.87 33.39 18.30
C HIS A 14 -18.01 34.36 17.93
N LEU A 15 -19.25 33.89 18.03
CA LEU A 15 -20.44 34.74 18.11
C LEU A 15 -21.23 34.38 19.37
N ASN A 16 -21.09 35.24 20.38
CA ASN A 16 -21.88 35.27 21.59
C ASN A 16 -23.35 35.55 21.26
N TYR A 17 -24.27 34.65 21.61
CA TYR A 17 -25.67 35.01 21.78
C TYR A 17 -26.13 34.69 23.20
N ARG A 18 -26.54 35.76 23.89
CA ARG A 18 -27.03 35.79 25.27
C ARG A 18 -28.38 35.06 25.39
N THR A 19 -28.49 34.32 26.48
CA THR A 19 -29.72 33.77 27.06
C THR A 19 -30.66 34.87 27.56
N ASN A 20 -31.93 34.77 27.17
CA ASN A 20 -33.16 34.97 27.97
C ASN A 20 -34.28 35.53 27.09
N ASP A 21 -35.34 34.76 26.83
CA ASP A 21 -36.66 35.07 27.41
C ASP A 21 -37.78 34.05 27.05
N ILE A 22 -38.41 33.55 28.12
CA ILE A 22 -39.86 33.31 28.33
C ILE A 22 -40.52 31.98 27.83
N LYS A 23 -40.49 31.01 28.77
CA LYS A 23 -41.57 30.15 29.35
C LYS A 23 -42.97 30.10 28.70
N LYS A 24 -43.46 28.85 28.49
CA LYS A 24 -44.71 28.23 29.04
C LYS A 24 -44.71 26.71 28.68
N ILE A 25 -44.53 25.80 29.64
CA ILE A 25 -45.55 25.07 30.47
C ILE A 25 -46.47 24.18 29.60
N VAL A 26 -46.78 22.89 29.85
CA VAL A 26 -46.37 21.79 30.76
C VAL A 26 -46.99 20.51 30.13
N THR A 27 -46.27 19.40 30.30
CA THR A 27 -46.62 17.97 30.27
C THR A 27 -48.09 17.55 30.41
N PHE A 28 -48.52 16.52 29.66
CA PHE A 28 -49.53 15.56 30.12
C PHE A 28 -49.14 14.12 29.73
N SER A 29 -49.36 13.20 30.67
CA SER A 29 -48.98 11.79 30.68
C SER A 29 -50.20 10.87 30.48
N ALA A 30 -49.90 9.61 30.14
CA ALA A 30 -50.63 8.38 30.48
C ALA A 30 -51.79 7.87 29.58
N THR A 31 -51.45 6.83 28.80
CA THR A 31 -52.09 5.50 28.67
C THR A 31 -53.62 5.34 28.57
N THR A 32 -54.09 4.69 27.49
CA THR A 32 -55.15 3.65 27.56
C THR A 32 -55.20 2.70 26.33
N LYS A 33 -54.93 1.42 26.60
CA LYS A 33 -55.56 0.16 26.11
C LYS A 33 -56.31 0.03 24.76
N LYS A 34 -55.84 -0.99 24.01
CA LYS A 34 -56.55 -2.19 23.45
C LYS A 34 -57.36 -2.13 22.14
N ARG A 35 -56.95 -3.06 21.26
CA ARG A 35 -57.69 -4.00 20.35
C ARG A 35 -57.72 -3.71 18.85
N ASN A 36 -57.07 -4.64 18.12
CA ASN A 36 -57.45 -5.33 16.88
C ASN A 36 -58.40 -4.65 15.89
N THR A 37 -57.96 -4.55 14.64
CA THR A 37 -58.49 -5.38 13.54
C THR A 37 -57.63 -5.26 12.28
N SER A 38 -57.46 -6.41 11.62
CA SER A 38 -56.98 -6.59 10.25
C SER A 38 -57.93 -5.92 9.25
N LEU A 39 -57.43 -5.29 8.18
CA LEU A 39 -57.81 -5.65 6.80
C LEU A 39 -57.11 -4.80 5.73
N TYR A 40 -56.73 -5.55 4.70
CA TYR A 40 -56.34 -5.23 3.33
C TYR A 40 -57.08 -4.07 2.61
N ASN A 41 -56.36 -3.56 1.60
CA ASN A 41 -56.78 -3.03 0.29
C ASN A 41 -56.88 -1.52 0.02
N LYS A 42 -55.97 -1.11 -0.88
CA LYS A 42 -56.14 -0.36 -2.14
C LYS A 42 -56.75 1.06 -2.14
N SER A 43 -55.90 1.94 -2.69
CA SER A 43 -56.19 3.01 -3.64
C SER A 43 -57.06 4.18 -3.19
N TYR A 44 -56.45 5.37 -3.08
CA TYR A 44 -57.04 6.58 -3.66
C TYR A 44 -55.97 7.51 -4.23
N THR A 45 -56.33 8.01 -5.40
CA THR A 45 -55.65 8.85 -6.38
C THR A 45 -55.53 10.32 -5.93
N MET A 46 -54.41 10.93 -6.31
CA MET A 46 -54.28 12.23 -7.01
C MET A 46 -54.87 13.51 -6.37
N PHE A 47 -54.01 14.50 -6.06
CA PHE A 47 -54.21 15.91 -6.46
C PHE A 47 -52.89 16.74 -6.38
N ARG A 48 -52.43 17.21 -7.57
CA ARG A 48 -51.75 18.47 -8.02
C ARG A 48 -50.89 19.32 -7.04
N THR A 49 -49.82 20.05 -7.39
CA THR A 49 -49.37 20.81 -8.61
C THR A 49 -47.93 21.32 -8.33
N SER A 50 -46.86 21.06 -9.10
CA SER A 50 -46.28 21.75 -10.29
C SER A 50 -46.05 23.28 -10.25
N PHE A 51 -44.76 23.68 -10.26
CA PHE A 51 -44.08 24.86 -10.86
C PHE A 51 -42.55 24.52 -10.80
N PHE A 52 -41.64 24.70 -11.78
CA PHE A 52 -41.47 25.57 -12.95
C PHE A 52 -40.53 24.89 -13.99
N VAL A 53 -40.57 25.37 -15.23
CA VAL A 53 -39.98 24.83 -16.49
C VAL A 53 -38.70 25.57 -16.93
N ALA A 54 -37.77 24.88 -17.61
CA ALA A 54 -37.06 25.24 -18.89
C ALA A 54 -35.80 24.35 -19.08
N ALA A 55 -35.69 23.38 -20.00
CA ALA A 55 -35.57 23.38 -21.49
C ALA A 55 -34.29 24.06 -21.99
N VAL A 56 -33.37 23.40 -22.72
CA VAL A 56 -33.28 23.20 -24.20
C VAL A 56 -32.00 22.36 -24.46
N ALA A 57 -31.73 21.56 -25.50
CA ALA A 57 -32.43 20.73 -26.50
C ALA A 57 -31.32 19.96 -27.26
N ALA A 58 -31.65 18.79 -27.81
CA ALA A 58 -30.75 17.91 -28.54
C ALA A 58 -30.64 18.25 -30.04
N LEU A 59 -29.52 17.90 -30.67
CA LEU A 59 -29.45 17.65 -32.12
C LEU A 59 -28.40 16.57 -32.43
N ALA A 60 -28.86 15.47 -33.00
CA ALA A 60 -28.02 14.40 -33.56
C ALA A 60 -28.69 13.83 -34.82
N LEU A 61 -27.83 13.31 -35.72
CA LEU A 61 -28.04 12.63 -37.00
C LEU A 61 -28.11 13.51 -38.26
N ALA A 62 -27.00 13.49 -39.03
CA ALA A 62 -26.99 12.90 -40.37
C ALA A 62 -25.54 12.61 -40.83
N SER A 63 -25.33 11.41 -41.37
CA SER A 63 -24.12 10.90 -42.00
C SER A 63 -24.06 11.27 -43.49
N THR A 64 -22.86 11.55 -44.03
CA THR A 64 -22.32 11.25 -45.38
C THR A 64 -21.00 12.05 -45.49
N GLY A 65 -19.85 11.43 -45.74
CA GLY A 65 -19.35 11.15 -47.08
C GLY A 65 -17.88 11.63 -47.16
N SER A 66 -16.98 10.75 -47.58
CA SER A 66 -15.54 10.94 -47.78
C SER A 66 -15.19 11.87 -48.95
N ALA A 67 -14.16 12.72 -48.84
CA ALA A 67 -13.27 13.07 -49.96
C ALA A 67 -12.01 13.83 -49.51
N PHE A 68 -10.90 13.50 -50.18
CA PHE A 68 -9.55 14.06 -50.09
C PHE A 68 -9.38 15.28 -51.03
N ALA A 69 -8.67 16.33 -50.54
CA ALA A 69 -7.80 17.31 -51.26
C ALA A 69 -8.40 18.30 -52.30
N PRO A 70 -7.71 19.39 -52.77
CA PRO A 70 -6.42 20.00 -52.37
C PRO A 70 -6.43 21.57 -52.19
N SER A 71 -5.29 22.07 -51.66
CA SER A 71 -4.61 23.38 -51.85
C SER A 71 -5.25 24.51 -52.67
N LEU A 72 -5.19 25.75 -52.15
CA LEU A 72 -4.73 26.94 -52.89
C LEU A 72 -4.31 28.09 -51.94
N SER A 73 -3.20 28.73 -52.31
CA SER A 73 -2.50 29.84 -51.66
C SER A 73 -3.16 31.21 -51.87
N VAL A 74 -2.85 32.18 -50.98
CA VAL A 74 -2.28 33.53 -51.26
C VAL A 74 -2.71 34.49 -50.13
N GLY A 75 -1.74 35.15 -49.51
CA GLY A 75 -1.97 36.21 -48.53
C GLY A 75 -0.67 36.67 -47.89
N ARG A 76 0.15 37.39 -48.66
CA ARG A 76 1.46 37.92 -48.28
C ARG A 76 1.28 39.36 -47.78
N THR A 77 1.57 39.62 -46.51
CA THR A 77 1.96 40.97 -46.02
C THR A 77 3.07 40.81 -45.00
N THR A 78 4.24 41.27 -45.42
CA THR A 78 5.49 41.43 -44.67
C THR A 78 5.36 42.48 -43.57
N PHE A 79 6.03 42.33 -42.42
CA PHE A 79 6.90 43.37 -41.85
C PHE A 79 7.81 42.80 -40.72
N HIS A 80 9.08 43.19 -40.83
CA HIS A 80 10.18 43.25 -39.84
C HIS A 80 10.82 41.97 -39.29
N ALA A 81 11.96 41.64 -39.92
CA ALA A 81 13.02 40.82 -39.36
C ALA A 81 13.79 41.58 -38.26
N SER A 82 13.84 41.01 -37.06
CA SER A 82 14.90 41.22 -36.08
C SER A 82 15.46 39.85 -35.72
N ALA A 83 16.77 39.72 -35.83
CA ALA A 83 17.52 38.49 -35.62
C ALA A 83 17.27 37.90 -34.22
N ALA A 84 16.94 36.61 -34.17
CA ALA A 84 17.12 35.78 -32.98
C ALA A 84 17.70 34.44 -33.43
N ALA A 85 18.77 34.06 -32.75
CA ALA A 85 19.64 32.94 -33.02
C ALA A 85 18.88 31.61 -33.21
N GLY A 86 19.38 30.79 -34.13
CA GLY A 86 18.89 29.44 -34.37
C GLY A 86 18.96 28.60 -33.09
N GLN A 87 17.82 28.03 -32.70
CA GLN A 87 17.78 26.86 -31.85
C GLN A 87 17.53 25.64 -32.76
N GLU A 88 18.59 24.88 -33.02
CA GLU A 88 18.44 23.48 -33.36
C GLU A 88 17.84 22.74 -32.17
N ALA A 89 16.54 22.45 -32.22
CA ALA A 89 15.92 21.50 -31.31
C ALA A 89 16.30 20.07 -31.76
N ALA A 90 17.50 19.64 -31.41
CA ALA A 90 17.88 18.24 -31.51
C ALA A 90 17.24 17.47 -30.35
N SER A 91 16.08 16.86 -30.57
CA SER A 91 15.54 15.83 -29.68
C SER A 91 16.40 14.56 -29.81
N SER A 92 17.62 14.58 -29.28
CA SER A 92 18.48 13.40 -29.28
C SER A 92 17.93 12.40 -28.25
N THR A 93 17.50 11.22 -28.70
CA THR A 93 17.30 10.07 -27.80
C THR A 93 18.56 9.89 -26.96
N PRO A 94 18.49 9.88 -25.62
CA PRO A 94 19.66 9.66 -24.79
C PRO A 94 20.23 8.26 -25.07
N ARG A 95 21.35 8.21 -25.81
CA ARG A 95 22.13 6.99 -26.04
C ARG A 95 22.95 6.69 -24.77
N GLY A 96 22.92 5.44 -24.31
CA GLY A 96 23.48 5.03 -23.02
C GLY A 96 24.97 5.36 -22.86
N LYS A 97 25.32 6.06 -21.77
CA LYS A 97 26.71 6.33 -21.36
C LYS A 97 27.30 5.24 -20.45
N THR A 98 26.50 4.24 -20.08
CA THR A 98 26.91 3.16 -19.17
C THR A 98 27.48 2.02 -20.00
N GLN A 99 28.77 1.73 -19.86
CA GLN A 99 29.39 0.53 -20.41
C GLN A 99 28.72 -0.69 -19.75
N LEU A 100 28.15 -1.60 -20.54
CA LEU A 100 27.57 -2.84 -20.02
C LEU A 100 28.71 -3.69 -19.44
N SER A 101 28.82 -3.73 -18.12
CA SER A 101 29.67 -4.68 -17.42
C SER A 101 29.01 -6.06 -17.48
N MET A 102 29.76 -7.08 -17.90
CA MET A 102 29.32 -8.50 -17.94
C MET A 102 28.97 -9.03 -16.54
N THR A 103 29.41 -8.33 -15.48
CA THR A 103 28.94 -8.48 -14.10
C THR A 103 27.96 -7.33 -13.85
N ALA A 104 26.66 -7.58 -13.97
CA ALA A 104 25.65 -6.60 -13.58
C ALA A 104 25.76 -6.38 -12.06
N ASN A 105 26.39 -5.29 -11.63
CA ASN A 105 26.68 -5.02 -10.22
C ASN A 105 25.37 -4.88 -9.42
N LEU A 106 24.97 -5.96 -8.75
CA LEU A 106 24.10 -5.95 -7.56
C LEU A 106 24.92 -5.57 -6.30
N ASP A 107 25.99 -4.80 -6.44
CA ASP A 107 26.84 -4.41 -5.32
C ASP A 107 26.18 -3.26 -4.55
N LEU A 108 25.79 -3.56 -3.31
CA LEU A 108 25.20 -2.63 -2.36
C LEU A 108 26.17 -2.30 -1.21
N LYS A 109 27.47 -2.55 -1.37
CA LYS A 109 28.47 -2.16 -0.36
C LYS A 109 28.39 -0.67 -0.05
N GLY A 110 28.38 -0.38 1.24
CA GLY A 110 28.25 0.99 1.77
C GLY A 110 26.83 1.56 1.72
N LYS A 111 25.83 0.77 1.29
CA LYS A 111 24.42 1.14 1.35
C LYS A 111 23.81 0.72 2.68
N VAL A 112 22.95 1.56 3.24
CA VAL A 112 22.21 1.23 4.47
C VAL A 112 20.74 0.96 4.13
N ALA A 113 20.24 -0.19 4.57
CA ALA A 113 18.86 -0.61 4.37
C ALA A 113 18.10 -0.71 5.69
N PHE A 114 16.99 0.00 5.79
CA PHE A 114 16.04 -0.11 6.90
C PHE A 114 14.82 -0.93 6.51
N ILE A 115 14.63 -2.07 7.16
CA ILE A 115 13.50 -2.97 6.93
C ILE A 115 12.53 -2.91 8.11
N ALA A 116 11.41 -2.22 7.91
CA ALA A 116 10.32 -2.14 8.87
C ALA A 116 9.41 -3.38 8.76
N GLY A 117 9.25 -4.12 9.86
CA GLY A 117 8.34 -5.28 9.93
C GLY A 117 9.02 -6.64 10.05
N VAL A 118 10.27 -6.72 10.54
CA VAL A 118 10.95 -7.99 10.78
C VAL A 118 10.73 -8.45 12.23
N ALA A 119 10.20 -9.65 12.43
CA ALA A 119 9.90 -10.22 13.75
C ALA A 119 10.32 -11.70 13.93
N ASP A 120 10.71 -12.37 12.85
CA ASP A 120 11.27 -13.72 12.76
C ASP A 120 11.88 -13.91 11.35
N SER A 121 12.42 -15.10 11.07
CA SER A 121 13.08 -15.44 9.80
C SER A 121 12.14 -15.94 8.69
N THR A 122 10.84 -16.12 8.98
CA THR A 122 9.89 -16.76 8.06
C THR A 122 9.21 -15.80 7.09
N GLY A 123 9.21 -14.51 7.40
CA GLY A 123 8.53 -13.48 6.62
C GLY A 123 9.33 -12.96 5.43
N TYR A 124 8.64 -12.29 4.51
CA TYR A 124 9.27 -11.64 3.36
C TYR A 124 10.27 -10.53 3.74
N GLY A 125 10.04 -9.82 4.85
CA GLY A 125 10.98 -8.80 5.35
C GLY A 125 12.36 -9.39 5.65
N TRP A 126 12.43 -10.61 6.20
CA TRP A 126 13.70 -11.31 6.43
C TRP A 126 14.37 -11.71 5.12
N ALA A 127 13.62 -12.27 4.18
CA ALA A 127 14.19 -12.67 2.89
C ALA A 127 14.74 -11.49 2.08
N ILE A 128 14.05 -10.33 2.10
CA ILE A 128 14.55 -9.10 1.50
C ILE A 128 15.81 -8.62 2.23
N ALA A 129 15.81 -8.60 3.57
CA ALA A 129 16.99 -8.21 4.35
C ALA A 129 18.20 -9.10 4.01
N ARG A 130 17.99 -10.42 3.90
CA ARG A 130 19.03 -11.38 3.54
C ARG A 130 19.59 -11.16 2.13
N ALA A 131 18.72 -10.97 1.13
CA ALA A 131 19.16 -10.71 -0.24
C ALA A 131 19.94 -9.38 -0.34
N LEU A 132 19.53 -8.34 0.40
CA LEU A 132 20.26 -7.08 0.47
C LEU A 132 21.62 -7.23 1.19
N ALA A 133 21.68 -8.04 2.25
CA ALA A 133 22.93 -8.34 2.95
C ALA A 133 23.91 -9.11 2.09
N ASP A 134 23.43 -10.10 1.34
CA ASP A 134 24.21 -10.90 0.38
C ASP A 134 24.85 -10.01 -0.71
N ALA A 135 24.14 -8.94 -1.08
CA ALA A 135 24.61 -7.89 -1.96
C ALA A 135 25.57 -6.87 -1.29
N GLY A 136 25.81 -6.97 0.02
CA GLY A 136 26.75 -6.14 0.79
C GLY A 136 26.14 -4.91 1.48
N ALA A 137 24.82 -4.79 1.55
CA ALA A 137 24.17 -3.70 2.28
C ALA A 137 24.27 -3.89 3.81
N THR A 138 24.43 -2.80 4.55
CA THR A 138 24.25 -2.78 6.00
C THR A 138 22.77 -2.88 6.34
N ILE A 139 22.41 -3.90 7.13
CA ILE A 139 21.01 -4.18 7.47
C ILE A 139 20.67 -3.65 8.85
N ILE A 140 19.65 -2.80 8.92
CA ILE A 140 18.98 -2.41 10.16
C ILE A 140 17.47 -2.71 10.06
N VAL A 141 16.86 -3.08 11.18
CA VAL A 141 15.47 -3.55 11.17
C VAL A 141 14.61 -2.83 12.21
N GLY A 142 13.35 -2.60 11.85
CA GLY A 142 12.30 -2.13 12.74
C GLY A 142 11.41 -3.28 13.17
N THR A 143 11.33 -3.55 14.47
CA THR A 143 10.57 -4.67 15.05
C THR A 143 9.48 -4.18 15.99
N TRP A 144 8.28 -4.72 15.83
CA TRP A 144 7.10 -4.35 16.61
C TRP A 144 7.28 -4.65 18.11
N PRO A 145 7.04 -3.68 19.03
CA PRO A 145 7.33 -3.83 20.46
C PRO A 145 6.79 -5.10 21.14
N PRO A 146 5.54 -5.55 20.90
CA PRO A 146 5.02 -6.79 21.48
C PRO A 146 5.81 -8.05 21.17
N VAL A 147 6.54 -8.08 20.05
CA VAL A 147 7.37 -9.22 19.61
C VAL A 147 8.88 -8.95 19.67
N LEU A 148 9.29 -7.72 20.04
CA LEU A 148 10.69 -7.31 20.08
C LEU A 148 11.55 -8.20 20.99
N LYS A 149 11.13 -8.40 22.25
CA LYS A 149 11.91 -9.16 23.23
C LYS A 149 12.12 -10.61 22.78
N ILE A 150 11.08 -11.25 22.21
CA ILE A 150 11.20 -12.65 21.74
C ILE A 150 12.08 -12.74 20.50
N PHE A 151 12.00 -11.77 19.59
CA PHE A 151 12.87 -11.69 18.42
C PHE A 151 14.35 -11.56 18.83
N GLN A 152 14.67 -10.59 19.69
CA GLN A 152 16.04 -10.37 20.18
C GLN A 152 16.59 -11.58 20.96
N MET A 153 15.77 -12.22 21.80
CA MET A 153 16.18 -13.45 22.50
C MET A 153 16.43 -14.61 21.53
N SER A 154 15.64 -14.73 20.46
CA SER A 154 15.79 -15.79 19.47
C SER A 154 17.08 -15.57 18.64
N MET A 155 17.36 -14.33 18.23
CA MET A 155 18.63 -13.96 17.61
C MET A 155 19.83 -14.32 18.50
N LYS A 156 19.80 -13.92 19.78
CA LYS A 156 20.90 -14.22 20.73
C LYS A 156 21.14 -15.71 20.96
N LYS A 157 20.11 -16.53 20.77
CA LYS A 157 20.19 -17.99 20.90
C LYS A 157 20.61 -18.69 19.59
N GLY A 158 20.85 -17.94 18.51
CA GLY A 158 21.16 -18.47 17.20
C GLY A 158 19.98 -19.16 16.51
N ALA A 159 18.74 -18.85 16.90
CA ALA A 159 17.55 -19.52 16.35
C ALA A 159 17.29 -19.21 14.87
N PHE A 160 17.99 -18.22 14.30
CA PHE A 160 17.87 -17.80 12.91
C PHE A 160 19.16 -18.05 12.12
N ASP A 161 20.14 -18.74 12.70
CA ASP A 161 21.47 -18.88 12.12
C ASP A 161 21.46 -19.59 10.77
N ASP A 162 20.62 -20.63 10.63
CA ASP A 162 20.48 -21.39 9.39
C ASP A 162 19.78 -20.54 8.30
N ASP A 163 18.79 -19.74 8.70
CA ASP A 163 18.05 -18.84 7.82
C ASP A 163 18.84 -17.56 7.48
N ALA A 164 19.97 -17.31 8.16
CA ALA A 164 20.83 -16.15 7.95
C ALA A 164 21.98 -16.42 6.97
N VAL A 165 22.17 -17.66 6.52
CA VAL A 165 23.30 -18.03 5.65
C VAL A 165 23.18 -17.31 4.30
N LEU A 166 24.30 -16.69 3.90
CA LEU A 166 24.52 -15.95 2.66
C LEU A 166 25.18 -16.84 1.60
N SER A 167 25.24 -16.35 0.36
CA SER A 167 25.78 -17.12 -0.78
C SER A 167 27.27 -17.45 -0.65
N ASP A 168 28.03 -16.63 0.08
CA ASP A 168 29.45 -16.85 0.39
C ASP A 168 29.68 -17.76 1.62
N GLY A 169 28.60 -18.25 2.23
CA GLY A 169 28.63 -19.10 3.43
C GLY A 169 28.76 -18.33 4.74
N SER A 170 28.91 -17.00 4.71
CA SER A 170 28.80 -16.16 5.91
C SER A 170 27.34 -16.03 6.37
N LYS A 171 27.11 -15.36 7.49
CA LYS A 171 25.77 -15.11 8.04
C LYS A 171 25.43 -13.64 7.95
N MET A 172 24.19 -13.32 7.56
CA MET A 172 23.64 -11.97 7.62
C MET A 172 23.79 -11.41 9.04
N GLU A 173 24.40 -10.24 9.15
CA GLU A 173 24.46 -9.47 10.38
C GLU A 173 23.38 -8.37 10.37
N ILE A 174 22.56 -8.33 11.42
CA ILE A 174 21.66 -7.21 11.68
C ILE A 174 22.41 -6.21 12.56
N ALA A 175 22.83 -5.08 11.99
CA ALA A 175 23.64 -4.08 12.68
C ALA A 175 22.92 -3.45 13.87
N LYS A 176 21.59 -3.21 13.75
CA LYS A 176 20.77 -2.69 14.84
C LYS A 176 19.29 -3.06 14.67
N VAL A 177 18.63 -3.32 15.80
CA VAL A 177 17.18 -3.55 15.90
C VAL A 177 16.55 -2.35 16.60
N TYR A 178 15.64 -1.66 15.93
CA TYR A 178 14.87 -0.56 16.49
C TYR A 178 13.48 -1.04 16.91
N PRO A 179 12.98 -0.68 18.10
CA PRO A 179 11.56 -0.82 18.38
C PRO A 179 10.79 0.10 17.42
N LEU A 180 9.78 -0.42 16.72
CA LEU A 180 8.98 0.38 15.79
C LEU A 180 7.51 -0.03 15.88
N ASP A 181 6.65 0.91 16.23
CA ASP A 181 5.21 0.78 16.03
C ASP A 181 4.72 1.80 15.01
N ALA A 182 4.48 1.32 13.79
CA ALA A 182 4.21 2.15 12.63
C ALA A 182 2.76 2.69 12.57
N VAL A 183 1.98 2.53 13.64
CA VAL A 183 0.66 3.18 13.78
C VAL A 183 0.75 4.53 14.51
N PHE A 184 1.91 4.89 15.06
CA PHE A 184 2.16 6.17 15.73
C PHE A 184 3.23 6.95 14.97
N ASP A 185 2.87 8.13 14.47
CA ASP A 185 3.80 8.98 13.73
C ASP A 185 4.77 9.70 14.68
N THR A 186 4.25 10.15 15.82
CA THR A 186 4.93 10.95 16.84
C THR A 186 4.54 10.50 18.26
N PRO A 187 5.30 10.89 19.31
CA PRO A 187 4.96 10.53 20.70
C PRO A 187 3.59 10.99 21.17
N ASP A 188 3.09 12.10 20.63
CA ASP A 188 1.78 12.68 20.97
C ASP A 188 0.61 11.80 20.49
N ASP A 189 0.86 10.94 19.50
CA ASP A 189 -0.14 10.01 18.96
C ASP A 189 -0.34 8.77 19.86
N ILE A 190 0.56 8.55 20.83
CA ILE A 190 0.55 7.35 21.67
C ILE A 190 -0.55 7.46 22.74
N PRO A 191 -1.57 6.59 22.71
CA PRO A 191 -2.60 6.55 23.75
C PRO A 191 -2.01 6.13 25.10
N ASP A 192 -2.59 6.60 26.20
CA ASP A 192 -2.12 6.28 27.55
C ASP A 192 -2.15 4.77 27.84
N GLU A 193 -3.13 4.04 27.30
CA GLU A 193 -3.22 2.58 27.37
C GLU A 193 -2.00 1.86 26.76
N ILE A 194 -1.35 2.45 25.76
CA ILE A 194 -0.13 1.90 25.15
C ILE A 194 1.09 2.24 26.00
N LYS A 195 1.16 3.45 26.58
CA LYS A 195 2.25 3.86 27.49
C LYS A 195 2.31 2.96 28.73
N GLU A 196 1.16 2.56 29.25
CA GLU A 196 1.04 1.68 30.41
C GLU A 196 1.23 0.19 30.06
N ASN A 197 1.23 -0.18 28.77
CA ASN A 197 1.35 -1.56 28.34
C ASN A 197 2.76 -2.10 28.65
N LYS A 198 2.83 -3.24 29.36
CA LYS A 198 4.10 -3.90 29.74
C LYS A 198 5.05 -4.24 28.57
N ARG A 199 4.53 -4.33 27.34
CA ARG A 199 5.33 -4.57 26.12
C ARG A 199 6.02 -3.31 25.62
N TYR A 200 5.48 -2.14 25.91
CA TYR A 200 6.00 -0.82 25.56
C TYR A 200 6.70 -0.15 26.74
N ALA A 201 6.35 -0.53 27.97
CA ALA A 201 6.95 -0.02 29.19
C ALA A 201 8.49 -0.18 29.17
N GLY A 202 9.19 0.95 29.32
CA GLY A 202 10.65 1.02 29.30
C GLY A 202 11.28 0.99 27.90
N LEU A 203 10.47 1.00 26.83
CA LEU A 203 10.96 1.30 25.50
C LEU A 203 10.87 2.81 25.27
N GLU A 204 11.93 3.36 24.70
CA GLU A 204 11.97 4.75 24.23
C GLU A 204 12.09 4.75 22.71
N GLY A 205 11.51 5.75 22.07
CA GLY A 205 11.76 6.02 20.67
C GLY A 205 11.25 4.97 19.71
N PHE A 206 9.95 4.65 19.77
CA PHE A 206 9.32 3.61 18.93
C PHE A 206 8.29 4.15 17.93
N THR A 207 8.02 5.45 17.94
CA THR A 207 7.20 6.10 16.89
C THR A 207 8.02 6.27 15.62
N ILE A 208 7.36 6.46 14.47
CA ILE A 208 8.05 6.58 13.18
C ILE A 208 9.06 7.75 13.19
N SER A 209 8.69 8.92 13.74
CA SER A 209 9.61 10.06 13.80
C SER A 209 10.82 9.79 14.69
N GLU A 210 10.63 9.21 15.87
CA GLU A 210 11.75 8.96 16.79
C GLU A 210 12.72 7.91 16.24
N VAL A 211 12.21 6.90 15.53
CA VAL A 211 13.06 5.89 14.88
C VAL A 211 13.83 6.51 13.71
N ALA A 212 13.21 7.39 12.93
CA ALA A 212 13.91 8.15 11.87
C ALA A 212 15.04 9.01 12.46
N ASP A 213 14.76 9.77 13.53
CA ASP A 213 15.75 10.62 14.21
C ASP A 213 16.91 9.80 14.79
N GLN A 214 16.64 8.61 15.32
CA GLN A 214 17.69 7.71 15.82
C GLN A 214 18.55 7.16 14.68
N ILE A 215 17.93 6.71 13.59
CA ILE A 215 18.65 6.21 12.42
C ILE A 215 19.50 7.31 11.78
N GLU A 216 19.00 8.55 11.71
CA GLU A 216 19.78 9.70 11.26
C GLU A 216 21.01 9.94 12.16
N LYS A 217 20.85 9.83 13.49
CA LYS A 217 21.99 9.97 14.42
C LYS A 217 23.00 8.85 14.27
N ASP A 218 22.54 7.62 14.07
CA ASP A 218 23.40 6.43 14.02
C ASP A 218 24.13 6.28 12.68
N TYR A 219 23.48 6.62 11.56
CA TYR A 219 23.95 6.34 10.20
C TYR A 219 24.00 7.56 9.28
N GLY A 220 23.45 8.71 9.70
CA GLY A 220 23.30 9.90 8.86
C GLY A 220 22.19 9.72 7.83
N LYS A 221 22.46 8.95 6.78
CA LYS A 221 21.50 8.69 5.70
C LYS A 221 21.34 7.20 5.42
N ILE A 222 20.18 6.85 4.88
CA ILE A 222 19.91 5.51 4.35
C ILE A 222 19.70 5.53 2.84
N ASP A 223 19.76 4.37 2.21
CA ASP A 223 19.56 4.22 0.77
C ASP A 223 18.30 3.43 0.44
N ILE A 224 17.90 2.51 1.32
CA ILE A 224 16.82 1.57 1.08
C ILE A 224 15.86 1.58 2.27
N LEU A 225 14.58 1.78 1.99
CA LEU A 225 13.49 1.70 2.96
C LEU A 225 12.53 0.58 2.55
N VAL A 226 12.40 -0.46 3.35
CA VAL A 226 11.49 -1.57 3.09
C VAL A 226 10.33 -1.55 4.08
N HIS A 227 9.11 -1.51 3.56
CA HIS A 227 7.85 -1.66 4.29
C HIS A 227 7.35 -3.10 4.14
N ALA A 228 7.63 -3.94 5.14
CA ALA A 228 7.26 -5.35 5.17
C ALA A 228 6.33 -5.66 6.36
N LEU A 229 5.40 -4.74 6.65
CA LEU A 229 4.43 -4.86 7.74
C LEU A 229 2.99 -4.70 7.26
N ALA A 230 2.08 -5.36 7.97
CA ALA A 230 0.63 -5.22 7.80
C ALA A 230 -0.06 -5.73 9.06
N ASN A 231 -1.19 -5.11 9.41
CA ASN A 231 -2.03 -5.56 10.51
C ASN A 231 -3.49 -5.18 10.24
N GLY A 232 -4.41 -6.07 10.58
CA GLY A 232 -5.86 -5.86 10.43
C GLY A 232 -6.60 -6.57 11.56
N PRO A 233 -7.17 -5.86 12.55
CA PRO A 233 -7.74 -6.49 13.74
C PRO A 233 -8.98 -7.34 13.45
N GLU A 234 -9.66 -7.10 12.32
CA GLU A 234 -10.87 -7.81 11.91
C GLU A 234 -10.66 -8.62 10.60
N VAL A 235 -9.42 -9.00 10.27
CA VAL A 235 -9.05 -9.62 8.98
C VAL A 235 -9.89 -10.86 8.62
N THR A 236 -10.40 -11.59 9.60
CA THR A 236 -11.25 -12.78 9.38
C THR A 236 -12.71 -12.45 9.05
N LYS A 237 -13.15 -11.20 9.23
CA LYS A 237 -14.54 -10.80 8.97
C LYS A 237 -14.75 -10.40 7.51
N PRO A 238 -15.87 -10.80 6.88
CA PRO A 238 -16.29 -10.23 5.60
C PRO A 238 -16.37 -8.69 5.66
N LEU A 239 -16.15 -8.03 4.52
CA LEU A 239 -16.17 -6.56 4.46
C LEU A 239 -17.52 -5.97 4.90
N LEU A 240 -18.63 -6.67 4.61
CA LEU A 240 -19.98 -6.26 5.01
C LEU A 240 -20.21 -6.25 6.54
N GLU A 241 -19.38 -6.95 7.30
CA GLU A 241 -19.45 -7.07 8.76
C GLU A 241 -18.31 -6.34 9.46
N THR A 242 -17.38 -5.77 8.68
CA THR A 242 -16.20 -5.08 9.20
C THR A 242 -16.63 -3.75 9.81
N SER A 243 -16.24 -3.51 11.06
CA SER A 243 -16.54 -2.23 11.70
C SER A 243 -15.72 -1.09 11.07
N ARG A 244 -16.22 0.14 11.16
CA ARG A 244 -15.45 1.32 10.74
C ARG A 244 -14.10 1.41 11.45
N LYS A 245 -14.04 1.09 12.75
CA LYS A 245 -12.81 1.12 13.55
C LYS A 245 -11.81 0.08 13.03
N GLY A 246 -12.25 -1.15 12.78
CA GLY A 246 -11.41 -2.23 12.25
C GLY A 246 -10.87 -1.93 10.85
N TYR A 247 -11.73 -1.42 9.97
CA TYR A 247 -11.34 -1.01 8.61
C TYR A 247 -10.28 0.08 8.61
N LEU A 248 -10.48 1.15 9.41
CA LEU A 248 -9.54 2.26 9.50
C LEU A 248 -8.22 1.83 10.19
N ALA A 249 -8.27 0.93 11.16
CA ALA A 249 -7.07 0.36 11.77
C ALA A 249 -6.24 -0.44 10.75
N ALA A 250 -6.89 -1.22 9.88
CA ALA A 250 -6.21 -1.96 8.82
C ALA A 250 -5.53 -1.02 7.81
N SER A 251 -6.25 0.03 7.39
CA SER A 251 -5.75 1.08 6.50
C SER A 251 -4.57 1.86 7.13
N SER A 252 -4.70 2.26 8.39
CA SER A 252 -3.67 2.97 9.15
C SER A 252 -2.37 2.14 9.23
N ALA A 253 -2.47 0.88 9.71
CA ALA A 253 -1.29 0.05 9.91
C ALA A 253 -0.68 -0.51 8.62
N SER A 254 -1.46 -0.71 7.56
CA SER A 254 -1.02 -1.45 6.37
C SER A 254 -0.85 -0.61 5.10
N ALA A 255 -1.32 0.63 5.08
CA ALA A 255 -1.17 1.57 3.96
C ALA A 255 -0.57 2.90 4.42
N TYR A 256 -1.23 3.61 5.35
CA TYR A 256 -0.75 4.93 5.79
C TYR A 256 0.61 4.87 6.48
N SER A 257 0.91 3.78 7.19
CA SER A 257 2.25 3.54 7.76
C SER A 257 3.37 3.61 6.71
N ALA A 258 3.12 3.21 5.46
CA ALA A 258 4.07 3.33 4.36
C ALA A 258 4.27 4.81 3.95
N VAL A 259 3.17 5.58 3.87
CA VAL A 259 3.20 7.02 3.62
C VAL A 259 4.01 7.72 4.70
N SER A 260 3.70 7.47 5.98
CA SER A 260 4.39 8.09 7.12
C SER A 260 5.87 7.74 7.17
N LEU A 261 6.22 6.46 6.97
CA LEU A 261 7.61 6.04 6.86
C LEU A 261 8.35 6.83 5.77
N LEU A 262 7.81 6.95 4.56
CA LEU A 262 8.48 7.73 3.50
C LEU A 262 8.55 9.23 3.82
N GLN A 263 7.54 9.79 4.49
CA GLN A 263 7.54 11.20 4.90
C GLN A 263 8.68 11.50 5.89
N LYS A 264 8.90 10.62 6.87
CA LYS A 264 9.93 10.82 7.92
C LYS A 264 11.33 10.42 7.45
N PHE A 265 11.44 9.37 6.64
CA PHE A 265 12.74 8.88 6.16
C PHE A 265 13.23 9.57 4.89
N GLY A 266 12.33 10.07 4.03
CA GLY A 266 12.70 10.72 2.77
C GLY A 266 13.75 11.83 2.88
N PRO A 267 13.70 12.73 3.89
CA PRO A 267 14.74 13.75 4.12
C PRO A 267 16.15 13.18 4.40
N ILE A 268 16.22 11.98 4.96
CA ILE A 268 17.46 11.28 5.32
C ILE A 268 17.78 10.14 4.34
N MET A 269 17.12 10.09 3.19
CA MET A 269 17.48 9.18 2.10
C MET A 269 18.51 9.80 1.17
N ASN A 270 19.45 8.98 0.68
CA ASN A 270 20.34 9.37 -0.40
C ASN A 270 19.59 9.45 -1.73
N GLU A 271 20.02 10.37 -2.61
CA GLU A 271 19.54 10.43 -3.99
C GLU A 271 19.83 9.11 -4.71
N GLY A 272 18.86 8.63 -5.49
CA GLY A 272 18.92 7.29 -6.10
C GLY A 272 18.53 6.16 -5.14
N GLY A 273 18.18 6.48 -3.89
CA GLY A 273 17.58 5.56 -2.93
C GLY A 273 16.21 5.06 -3.38
N ASN A 274 15.65 4.12 -2.63
CA ASN A 274 14.36 3.54 -2.95
C ASN A 274 13.55 3.12 -1.72
N MET A 275 12.24 3.22 -1.85
CA MET A 275 11.29 2.57 -0.97
C MET A 275 10.65 1.38 -1.69
N LEU A 276 10.55 0.25 -0.98
CA LEU A 276 9.89 -0.96 -1.43
C LEU A 276 8.81 -1.36 -0.42
N SER A 277 7.61 -1.69 -0.88
CA SER A 277 6.55 -2.26 -0.03
C SER A 277 6.05 -3.61 -0.54
N LEU A 278 5.24 -4.29 0.27
CA LEU A 278 4.59 -5.55 -0.10
C LEU A 278 3.06 -5.39 -0.15
N THR A 279 2.47 -5.76 -1.29
CA THR A 279 1.03 -5.82 -1.53
C THR A 279 0.57 -7.24 -1.85
N TYR A 280 -0.73 -7.42 -2.09
CA TYR A 280 -1.34 -8.71 -2.42
C TYR A 280 -2.53 -8.50 -3.37
N ILE A 281 -2.72 -9.43 -4.30
CA ILE A 281 -3.72 -9.38 -5.39
C ILE A 281 -5.17 -9.14 -4.95
N ALA A 282 -5.49 -9.31 -3.67
CA ALA A 282 -6.80 -8.94 -3.10
C ALA A 282 -7.14 -7.44 -3.23
N SER A 283 -6.16 -6.59 -3.55
CA SER A 283 -6.36 -5.19 -3.94
C SER A 283 -7.13 -5.03 -5.26
N GLU A 284 -6.95 -5.96 -6.20
CA GLU A 284 -7.43 -5.87 -7.58
C GLU A 284 -8.52 -6.91 -7.88
N LYS A 285 -8.46 -8.07 -7.23
CA LYS A 285 -9.40 -9.18 -7.39
C LYS A 285 -10.06 -9.52 -6.07
N VAL A 286 -11.29 -10.03 -6.14
CA VAL A 286 -11.99 -10.49 -4.93
C VAL A 286 -11.36 -11.79 -4.45
N ILE A 287 -10.76 -11.78 -3.26
CA ILE A 287 -10.23 -12.97 -2.57
C ILE A 287 -11.03 -13.18 -1.27
N PRO A 288 -12.05 -14.06 -1.27
CA PRO A 288 -12.83 -14.36 -0.08
C PRO A 288 -11.93 -14.86 1.07
N GLY A 289 -12.16 -14.36 2.29
CA GLY A 289 -11.32 -14.64 3.46
C GLY A 289 -10.22 -13.62 3.71
N TYR A 290 -9.90 -12.74 2.75
CA TYR A 290 -9.00 -11.60 2.95
C TYR A 290 -9.76 -10.34 3.39
N GLY A 291 -10.37 -10.44 4.57
CA GLY A 291 -11.39 -9.51 5.07
C GLY A 291 -10.86 -8.34 5.90
N GLY A 292 -11.72 -7.78 6.76
CA GLY A 292 -11.35 -6.74 7.73
C GLY A 292 -10.87 -5.40 7.15
N GLY A 293 -11.10 -5.17 5.85
CA GLY A 293 -10.56 -4.03 5.11
C GLY A 293 -9.12 -4.21 4.62
N MET A 294 -8.51 -5.39 4.75
CA MET A 294 -7.14 -5.63 4.27
C MET A 294 -7.01 -5.52 2.75
N SER A 295 -7.98 -6.01 1.98
CA SER A 295 -8.03 -5.79 0.52
C SER A 295 -8.00 -4.31 0.17
N SER A 296 -8.82 -3.51 0.85
CA SER A 296 -8.84 -2.06 0.68
C SER A 296 -7.52 -1.39 1.06
N ALA A 297 -6.88 -1.82 2.16
CA ALA A 297 -5.58 -1.27 2.56
C ALA A 297 -4.50 -1.59 1.51
N LYS A 298 -4.52 -2.76 0.89
CA LYS A 298 -3.59 -3.10 -0.21
C LYS A 298 -3.86 -2.29 -1.48
N ALA A 299 -5.13 -2.06 -1.83
CA ALA A 299 -5.48 -1.17 -2.93
C ALA A 299 -5.03 0.29 -2.68
N GLN A 300 -5.15 0.78 -1.44
CA GLN A 300 -4.61 2.08 -1.02
C GLN A 300 -3.10 2.12 -1.18
N LEU A 301 -2.37 1.13 -0.63
CA LEU A 301 -0.91 1.05 -0.72
C LEU A 301 -0.41 1.08 -2.17
N GLU A 302 -1.06 0.39 -3.10
CA GLU A 302 -0.71 0.40 -4.52
C GLU A 302 -0.99 1.75 -5.19
N SER A 303 -2.10 2.40 -4.82
CA SER A 303 -2.40 3.76 -5.27
C SER A 303 -1.36 4.75 -4.76
N ASP A 304 -1.06 4.70 -3.47
CA ASP A 304 -0.10 5.58 -2.82
C ASP A 304 1.31 5.34 -3.35
N THR A 305 1.68 4.11 -3.70
CA THR A 305 2.95 3.79 -4.37
C THR A 305 3.17 4.65 -5.62
N ARG A 306 2.14 4.84 -6.45
CA ARG A 306 2.24 5.67 -7.68
C ARG A 306 2.36 7.15 -7.35
N THR A 307 1.57 7.64 -6.40
CA THR A 307 1.58 9.06 -5.99
C THR A 307 2.93 9.39 -5.33
N LEU A 308 3.37 8.57 -4.38
CA LEU A 308 4.64 8.75 -3.69
C LEU A 308 5.84 8.61 -4.63
N ALA A 309 5.79 7.73 -5.63
CA ALA A 309 6.83 7.65 -6.66
C ALA A 309 7.01 8.99 -7.41
N TYR A 310 5.92 9.69 -7.70
CA TYR A 310 5.99 11.03 -8.28
C TYR A 310 6.54 12.04 -7.27
N GLU A 311 5.96 12.12 -6.07
CA GLU A 311 6.33 13.14 -5.09
C GLU A 311 7.76 12.98 -4.57
N ALA A 312 8.13 11.78 -4.11
CA ALA A 312 9.47 11.48 -3.61
C ALA A 312 10.51 11.46 -4.74
N GLY A 313 10.13 11.01 -5.94
CA GLY A 313 11.01 11.06 -7.11
C GLY A 313 11.39 12.49 -7.49
N ARG A 314 10.42 13.42 -7.50
CA ARG A 314 10.68 14.83 -7.81
C ARG A 314 11.37 15.58 -6.69
N LYS A 315 11.09 15.23 -5.43
CA LYS A 315 11.60 15.94 -4.25
C LYS A 315 12.99 15.49 -3.83
N TRP A 316 13.26 14.18 -3.88
CA TRP A 316 14.46 13.57 -3.31
C TRP A 316 15.20 12.62 -4.27
N GLY A 317 14.70 12.40 -5.48
CA GLY A 317 15.27 11.40 -6.38
C GLY A 317 15.13 9.97 -5.86
N VAL A 318 14.10 9.71 -5.03
CA VAL A 318 13.82 8.40 -4.44
C VAL A 318 12.79 7.66 -5.29
N ARG A 319 13.06 6.40 -5.60
CA ARG A 319 12.11 5.50 -6.29
C ARG A 319 11.16 4.87 -5.29
N VAL A 320 9.92 4.59 -5.68
CA VAL A 320 8.94 3.93 -4.81
C VAL A 320 8.25 2.82 -5.60
N ASN A 321 8.35 1.57 -5.15
CA ASN A 321 7.75 0.42 -5.83
C ASN A 321 7.09 -0.52 -4.81
N THR A 322 6.26 -1.43 -5.29
CA THR A 322 5.64 -2.48 -4.47
C THR A 322 5.70 -3.84 -5.16
N ILE A 323 5.82 -4.90 -4.37
CA ILE A 323 5.73 -6.28 -4.86
C ILE A 323 4.38 -6.87 -4.45
N SER A 324 3.62 -7.35 -5.43
CA SER A 324 2.44 -8.19 -5.20
C SER A 324 2.90 -9.64 -5.12
N ALA A 325 3.12 -10.12 -3.90
CA ALA A 325 3.66 -11.45 -3.66
C ALA A 325 2.56 -12.52 -3.64
N GLY A 326 2.91 -13.75 -4.04
CA GLY A 326 2.05 -14.91 -3.85
C GLY A 326 1.96 -15.36 -2.38
N PRO A 327 1.20 -16.44 -2.12
CA PRO A 327 0.97 -16.91 -0.75
C PRO A 327 2.20 -17.60 -0.16
N LEU A 328 2.60 -17.18 1.05
CA LEU A 328 3.67 -17.78 1.85
C LEU A 328 3.21 -17.96 3.30
N LYS A 329 3.56 -19.11 3.91
CA LYS A 329 3.25 -19.43 5.31
C LYS A 329 4.19 -18.72 6.28
N SER A 330 4.01 -17.41 6.44
CA SER A 330 4.68 -16.59 7.45
C SER A 330 3.96 -16.61 8.81
N ARG A 331 4.55 -15.98 9.84
CA ARG A 331 3.90 -15.78 11.14
C ARG A 331 2.54 -15.08 11.05
N ALA A 332 2.45 -13.99 10.27
CA ALA A 332 1.19 -13.25 10.12
C ALA A 332 0.14 -14.10 9.40
N ALA A 333 0.54 -14.80 8.35
CA ALA A 333 -0.37 -15.65 7.58
C ALA A 333 -0.87 -16.85 8.39
N SER A 334 -0.03 -17.38 9.29
CA SER A 334 -0.38 -18.48 10.20
C SER A 334 -1.29 -18.05 11.35
N ALA A 335 -1.43 -16.75 11.61
CA ALA A 335 -2.27 -16.21 12.69
C ALA A 335 -3.76 -16.08 12.30
N ILE A 336 -4.09 -16.18 11.00
CA ILE A 336 -5.48 -16.19 10.52
C ILE A 336 -6.07 -17.57 10.85
N GLY A 337 -7.05 -17.56 11.76
CA GLY A 337 -7.43 -18.67 12.66
C GLY A 337 -7.70 -20.05 12.05
N LYS A 338 -7.70 -21.04 12.96
CA LYS A 338 -7.92 -22.46 12.70
C LYS A 338 -9.05 -22.99 13.59
N GLU A 339 -10.01 -23.67 13.00
CA GLU A 339 -10.76 -24.72 13.69
C GLU A 339 -9.94 -26.02 13.65
N PRO A 340 -9.78 -26.76 14.76
CA PRO A 340 -9.01 -28.01 14.77
C PRO A 340 -9.43 -28.96 13.64
N GLY A 341 -8.46 -29.43 12.85
CA GLY A 341 -8.70 -30.35 11.73
C GLY A 341 -8.97 -29.71 10.37
N GLN A 342 -9.03 -28.37 10.26
CA GLN A 342 -9.21 -27.68 8.98
C GLN A 342 -7.92 -27.00 8.50
N LYS A 343 -7.75 -26.87 7.18
CA LYS A 343 -6.70 -26.06 6.56
C LYS A 343 -6.96 -24.57 6.84
N THR A 344 -5.90 -23.83 7.11
CA THR A 344 -5.93 -22.36 7.26
C THR A 344 -6.13 -21.68 5.90
N PHE A 345 -6.52 -20.40 5.89
CA PHE A 345 -6.62 -19.60 4.65
C PHE A 345 -5.32 -19.65 3.83
N ILE A 346 -4.16 -19.51 4.50
CA ILE A 346 -2.87 -19.50 3.79
C ILE A 346 -2.53 -20.86 3.19
N GLU A 347 -2.86 -21.97 3.86
CA GLU A 347 -2.64 -23.31 3.33
C GLU A 347 -3.49 -23.57 2.09
N TYR A 348 -4.76 -23.14 2.10
CA TYR A 348 -5.61 -23.18 0.91
C TYR A 348 -5.06 -22.32 -0.22
N ALA A 349 -4.58 -21.11 0.07
CA ALA A 349 -4.03 -20.22 -0.94
C ALA A 349 -2.75 -20.81 -1.58
N ILE A 350 -1.89 -21.45 -0.79
CA ILE A 350 -0.69 -22.15 -1.27
C ILE A 350 -1.08 -23.30 -2.21
N ASP A 351 -2.00 -24.17 -1.79
CA ASP A 351 -2.44 -25.31 -2.61
C ASP A 351 -3.11 -24.83 -3.91
N TYR A 352 -3.97 -23.81 -3.82
CA TYR A 352 -4.62 -23.21 -4.98
C TYR A 352 -3.59 -22.61 -5.96
N SER A 353 -2.58 -21.90 -5.45
CA SER A 353 -1.53 -21.32 -6.28
C SER A 353 -0.74 -22.41 -7.02
N LYS A 354 -0.33 -23.49 -6.34
CA LYS A 354 0.42 -24.58 -6.97
C LYS A 354 -0.39 -25.30 -8.04
N ALA A 355 -1.69 -25.49 -7.82
CA ALA A 355 -2.57 -26.18 -8.75
C ALA A 355 -2.94 -25.34 -9.98
N ASN A 356 -2.95 -24.01 -9.86
CA ASN A 356 -3.56 -23.13 -10.86
C ASN A 356 -2.61 -22.08 -11.47
N ALA A 357 -1.40 -21.89 -10.95
CA ALA A 357 -0.44 -20.96 -11.54
C ALA A 357 0.21 -21.52 -12.82
N PRO A 358 0.67 -20.66 -13.75
CA PRO A 358 1.47 -21.09 -14.90
C PRO A 358 2.73 -21.88 -14.50
N LEU A 359 3.40 -21.44 -13.43
CA LEU A 359 4.51 -22.18 -12.83
C LEU A 359 3.98 -22.97 -11.63
N ALA A 360 3.73 -24.27 -11.84
CA ALA A 360 3.17 -25.19 -10.85
C ALA A 360 4.22 -25.63 -9.81
N GLN A 361 4.72 -24.68 -9.03
CA GLN A 361 5.77 -24.87 -8.03
C GLN A 361 5.51 -24.07 -6.75
N ASP A 362 6.28 -24.37 -5.72
CA ASP A 362 6.29 -23.64 -4.46
C ASP A 362 6.85 -22.23 -4.68
N LEU A 363 6.26 -21.24 -4.00
CA LEU A 363 6.85 -19.91 -3.87
C LEU A 363 7.67 -19.87 -2.58
N TYR A 364 8.95 -19.53 -2.69
CA TYR A 364 9.83 -19.35 -1.56
C TYR A 364 9.91 -17.86 -1.19
N ASN A 365 10.20 -17.57 0.08
CA ASN A 365 10.45 -16.20 0.51
C ASN A 365 11.62 -15.56 -0.26
N ASP A 366 12.60 -16.36 -0.67
CA ASP A 366 13.75 -15.95 -1.48
C ASP A 366 13.40 -15.45 -2.87
N ASP A 367 12.32 -15.94 -3.48
CA ASP A 367 11.85 -15.43 -4.77
C ASP A 367 11.48 -13.96 -4.65
N VAL A 368 10.80 -13.60 -3.56
CA VAL A 368 10.45 -12.21 -3.22
C VAL A 368 11.68 -11.43 -2.75
N GLY A 369 12.59 -12.07 -2.01
CA GLY A 369 13.87 -11.46 -1.61
C GLY A 369 14.71 -11.01 -2.79
N ASN A 370 14.90 -11.89 -3.78
CA ASN A 370 15.65 -11.62 -5.01
C ASN A 370 14.99 -10.53 -5.87
N ALA A 371 13.66 -10.57 -5.98
CA ALA A 371 12.90 -9.55 -6.66
C ALA A 371 13.01 -8.18 -5.96
N GLY A 372 13.01 -8.19 -4.61
CA GLY A 372 13.28 -7.02 -3.78
C GLY A 372 14.68 -6.46 -4.00
N LEU A 373 15.71 -7.31 -3.98
CA LEU A 373 17.09 -6.92 -4.29
C LEU A 373 17.19 -6.22 -5.65
N PHE A 374 16.60 -6.82 -6.70
CA PHE A 374 16.57 -6.20 -8.02
C PHE A 374 15.94 -4.80 -7.99
N LEU A 375 14.74 -4.64 -7.42
CA LEU A 375 14.04 -3.36 -7.34
C LEU A 375 14.80 -2.34 -6.48
N CYS A 376 15.53 -2.77 -5.46
CA CYS A 376 16.33 -1.91 -4.62
C CYS A 376 17.68 -1.52 -5.26
N SER A 377 18.15 -2.29 -6.25
CA SER A 377 19.46 -2.09 -6.88
C SER A 377 19.49 -0.94 -7.92
N PRO A 378 20.68 -0.47 -8.30
CA PRO A 378 20.86 0.45 -9.43
C PRO A 378 20.39 -0.10 -10.80
N LEU A 379 20.19 -1.42 -10.93
CA LEU A 379 19.66 -2.01 -12.18
C LEU A 379 18.22 -1.56 -12.43
N ALA A 380 17.46 -1.29 -11.37
CA ALA A 380 16.09 -0.79 -11.43
C ALA A 380 16.00 0.75 -11.43
N ARG A 381 17.09 1.48 -11.76
CA ARG A 381 17.13 2.96 -11.66
C ARG A 381 16.04 3.71 -12.44
N VAL A 382 15.44 3.08 -13.46
CA VAL A 382 14.35 3.66 -14.27
C VAL A 382 12.98 3.03 -13.97
N ILE A 383 12.87 2.25 -12.89
CA ILE A 383 11.62 1.58 -12.47
C ILE A 383 11.14 2.23 -11.16
N THR A 384 10.01 2.94 -11.24
CA THR A 384 9.35 3.60 -10.11
C THR A 384 7.83 3.61 -10.33
N GLY A 385 7.06 3.60 -9.25
CA GLY A 385 5.60 3.59 -9.26
C GLY A 385 4.98 2.27 -9.74
N THR A 386 5.74 1.17 -9.75
CA THR A 386 5.25 -0.12 -10.27
C THR A 386 4.78 -1.06 -9.17
N THR A 387 3.75 -1.85 -9.50
CA THR A 387 3.41 -3.10 -8.83
C THR A 387 4.06 -4.24 -9.62
N MET A 388 4.97 -4.98 -9.01
CA MET A 388 5.61 -6.14 -9.63
C MET A 388 5.05 -7.42 -9.03
N TYR A 389 4.47 -8.30 -9.84
CA TYR A 389 3.94 -9.58 -9.37
C TYR A 389 5.06 -10.61 -9.22
N VAL A 390 5.11 -11.25 -8.05
CA VAL A 390 6.05 -12.35 -7.72
C VAL A 390 5.22 -13.47 -7.09
N ASP A 391 4.48 -14.17 -7.94
CA ASP A 391 3.38 -15.07 -7.56
C ASP A 391 3.27 -16.29 -8.48
N ASN A 392 4.38 -16.74 -9.07
CA ASN A 392 4.42 -17.81 -10.06
C ASN A 392 3.54 -17.57 -11.31
N GLY A 393 3.12 -16.31 -11.55
CA GLY A 393 2.26 -15.90 -12.65
C GLY A 393 0.77 -16.10 -12.37
N LEU A 394 0.36 -16.42 -11.14
CA LEU A 394 -1.04 -16.69 -10.83
C LEU A 394 -1.96 -15.51 -11.20
N ASN A 395 -1.50 -14.27 -11.02
CA ASN A 395 -2.24 -13.06 -11.37
C ASN A 395 -2.74 -13.04 -12.84
N CYS A 396 -2.00 -13.64 -13.78
CA CYS A 396 -2.35 -13.61 -15.20
C CYS A 396 -3.42 -14.64 -15.59
N MET A 397 -3.75 -15.57 -14.69
CA MET A 397 -4.74 -16.62 -14.96
C MET A 397 -6.17 -16.04 -14.98
N GLY A 398 -6.95 -16.47 -15.97
CA GLY A 398 -8.36 -16.12 -16.13
C GLY A 398 -9.36 -17.20 -15.68
N MET A 399 -8.88 -18.43 -15.46
CA MET A 399 -9.68 -19.59 -15.01
C MET A 399 -8.84 -20.44 -14.07
N SER A 400 -9.49 -21.19 -13.16
CA SER A 400 -8.82 -22.23 -12.37
C SER A 400 -8.84 -23.55 -13.15
N LEU A 401 -7.68 -24.20 -13.24
CA LEU A 401 -7.48 -25.45 -13.97
C LEU A 401 -8.14 -26.64 -13.26
N ASP A 402 -8.25 -26.55 -11.94
CA ASP A 402 -8.88 -27.54 -11.05
C ASP A 402 -10.41 -27.40 -10.95
N SER A 403 -11.03 -26.52 -11.75
CA SER A 403 -12.49 -26.37 -11.73
C SER A 403 -13.18 -27.63 -12.24
N ASN A 404 -14.14 -28.16 -11.48
CA ASN A 404 -14.97 -29.29 -11.93
C ASN A 404 -15.68 -29.02 -13.27
N ALA A 405 -15.91 -27.75 -13.63
CA ALA A 405 -16.50 -27.37 -14.91
C ALA A 405 -15.57 -27.64 -16.12
N LEU A 406 -14.30 -27.94 -15.88
CA LEU A 406 -13.31 -28.32 -16.89
C LEU A 406 -13.07 -29.83 -16.95
N GLU A 407 -13.73 -30.63 -16.10
CA GLU A 407 -13.62 -32.09 -16.14
C GLU A 407 -13.95 -32.64 -17.53
N GLY A 408 -13.07 -33.49 -18.07
CA GLY A 408 -13.23 -34.09 -19.40
C GLY A 408 -12.75 -33.23 -20.57
N ARG A 409 -12.30 -31.99 -20.35
CA ARG A 409 -11.50 -31.28 -21.36
C ARG A 409 -10.05 -31.74 -21.30
N ASN A 410 -9.53 -32.24 -22.41
CA ASN A 410 -8.08 -32.26 -22.63
C ASN A 410 -7.63 -30.82 -22.87
N MET A 411 -7.07 -30.18 -21.84
CA MET A 411 -6.42 -28.88 -21.97
C MET A 411 -4.97 -29.04 -22.44
#